data_AF-A0A962U8J2-F1
#
_entry.id   AF-A0A962U8J2-F1
#
_cell.length_a   1.000
_cell.length_b   1.000
_cell.length_c   1.000
_cell.angle_alpha   90.00
_cell.angle_beta   90.00
_cell.angle_gamma   90.00
#
_symmetry.space_group_name_H-M   'P 1'
#
loop_
_entity.id
_entity.type
_entity.pdbx_description
1 polymer ?
#
loop_
_entity_poly.entity_id
_entity_poly.type
_entity_poly.pdbx_seq_one_letter_code
_entity_poly.pdbx_strand_id
1 'polypeptide(L)' 'MSTLTMAQPVLPPALDGRWATLMGPQLHLWWQRARQRRQLAELSERQLDDIGVTREQALAEAAKPFWKP' A
#
# COMPACT_ATOMS: atom_id res chain seq x y z
N MET A 1 -50.74 -25.84 -11.93
CA MET A 1 -49.67 -25.47 -12.88
C MET A 1 -48.69 -24.58 -12.13
N SER A 2 -47.72 -25.21 -11.44
CA SER A 2 -46.76 -24.54 -10.59
C SER A 2 -45.67 -23.89 -11.46
N THR A 3 -45.64 -22.57 -11.54
CA THR A 3 -44.48 -21.85 -12.08
C THR A 3 -43.38 -21.89 -11.03
N LEU A 4 -42.42 -22.79 -11.24
CA LEU A 4 -41.17 -22.87 -10.51
C LEU A 4 -40.39 -21.57 -10.78
N THR A 5 -40.54 -20.56 -9.93
CA THR A 5 -39.67 -19.38 -9.94
C THR A 5 -38.27 -19.86 -9.58
N MET A 6 -37.41 -19.97 -10.60
CA MET A 6 -35.96 -20.10 -10.43
C MET A 6 -35.48 -18.92 -9.58
N ALA A 7 -35.23 -19.17 -8.29
CA ALA A 7 -34.52 -18.23 -7.44
C ALA A 7 -33.11 -18.05 -8.03
N GLN A 8 -32.83 -16.87 -8.58
CA GLN A 8 -31.49 -16.54 -9.03
C GLN A 8 -30.53 -16.58 -7.82
N PRO A 9 -29.36 -17.23 -7.94
CA PRO A 9 -28.36 -17.17 -6.89
C PRO A 9 -27.76 -15.75 -6.86
N VAL A 10 -28.16 -14.95 -5.88
CA VAL A 10 -27.45 -13.72 -5.53
C VAL A 10 -26.09 -14.12 -4.96
N LEU A 11 -25.06 -14.05 -5.79
CA LEU A 11 -23.67 -14.26 -5.37
C LEU A 11 -23.36 -13.28 -4.23
N PRO A 12 -22.81 -13.74 -3.09
CA PRO A 12 -22.51 -12.86 -1.97
C PRO A 12 -21.54 -11.76 -2.42
N PRO A 13 -21.71 -10.51 -1.95
CA PRO A 13 -20.94 -9.34 -2.38
C PRO A 13 -19.42 -9.41 -2.06
N ALA A 14 -18.94 -10.55 -1.55
CA ALA A 14 -17.55 -10.77 -1.17
C ALA A 14 -16.70 -11.42 -2.29
N LEU A 15 -17.31 -11.95 -3.36
CA LEU A 15 -16.60 -12.72 -4.40
C LEU A 15 -16.52 -12.02 -5.77
N ASP A 16 -16.80 -10.72 -5.85
CA ASP A 16 -16.86 -9.95 -7.10
C ASP A 16 -15.55 -9.20 -7.45
N GLY A 17 -14.48 -9.44 -6.69
CA GLY A 17 -13.17 -8.83 -6.95
C GLY A 17 -13.08 -7.34 -6.62
N ARG A 18 -14.17 -6.72 -6.10
CA ARG A 18 -14.17 -5.29 -5.71
C ARG A 18 -13.18 -4.99 -4.59
N TRP A 19 -12.86 -5.98 -3.76
CA TRP A 19 -11.80 -5.87 -2.77
C TRP A 19 -10.45 -5.53 -3.42
N ALA A 20 -10.16 -6.04 -4.64
CA ALA A 20 -8.93 -5.73 -5.35
C ALA A 20 -8.94 -4.28 -5.85
N THR A 21 -10.09 -3.76 -6.30
CA THR A 21 -10.25 -2.36 -6.69
C THR A 21 -10.13 -1.42 -5.49
N LEU A 22 -10.64 -1.82 -4.32
CA LEU A 22 -10.57 -1.02 -3.09
C LEU A 22 -9.18 -1.05 -2.45
N MET A 23 -8.49 -2.19 -2.47
CA MET A 23 -7.19 -2.35 -1.81
C MET A 23 -5.99 -2.04 -2.73
N GLY A 24 -6.17 -2.09 -4.06
CA GLY A 24 -5.10 -1.84 -5.04
C GLY A 24 -4.36 -0.51 -4.84
N PRO A 25 -5.06 0.64 -4.73
CA PRO A 25 -4.42 1.93 -4.51
C PRO A 25 -3.64 1.99 -3.18
N GLN A 26 -4.19 1.38 -2.12
CA GLN A 26 -3.58 1.38 -0.80
C GLN A 26 -2.29 0.54 -0.77
N LEU A 27 -2.31 -0.64 -1.42
CA LEU A 27 -1.14 -1.49 -1.60
C LEU A 27 -0.06 -0.80 -2.44
N HIS A 28 -0.45 -0.10 -3.51
CA HIS A 28 0.48 0.67 -4.34
C HIS A 28 1.17 1.77 -3.54
N LEU A 29 0.41 2.54 -2.74
CA LEU A 29 0.96 3.58 -1.88
C LEU A 29 1.94 3.01 -0.84
N TRP A 30 1.59 1.90 -0.19
CA TRP A 30 2.48 1.23 0.76
C TRP A 30 3.77 0.75 0.10
N TRP A 31 3.69 0.20 -1.12
CA TRP A 31 4.86 -0.21 -1.88
C TRP A 31 5.75 0.98 -2.26
N GLN A 32 5.16 2.08 -2.74
CA GLN A 32 5.91 3.31 -3.03
C GLN A 32 6.62 3.85 -1.80
N ARG A 33 5.95 3.92 -0.65
CA ARG A 33 6.56 4.38 0.62
C ARG A 33 7.70 3.48 1.05
N ALA A 34 7.51 2.15 0.99
CA ALA A 34 8.55 1.19 1.33
C ALA A 34 9.79 1.36 0.43
N ARG A 35 9.59 1.59 -0.87
CA ARG A 35 10.68 1.87 -1.81
C ARG A 35 11.39 3.19 -1.50
N GLN A 36 10.65 4.28 -1.31
CA GLN A 36 11.24 5.59 -0.99
C GLN A 36 12.04 5.56 0.31
N ARG A 37 11.53 4.89 1.34
CA ARG A 37 12.21 4.71 2.63
C ARG A 37 13.52 3.94 2.52
N ARG A 38 13.56 2.89 1.69
CA ARG A 38 14.81 2.17 1.39
C ARG A 38 15.80 3.07 0.66
N GLN A 39 15.34 3.80 -0.36
CA GLN A 39 16.19 4.74 -1.09
C GLN A 39 16.75 5.83 -0.18
N LEU A 40 15.97 6.34 0.76
CA LEU A 40 16.41 7.33 1.75
C LEU A 40 17.55 6.78 2.64
N ALA A 41 17.48 5.52 3.05
CA ALA A 41 18.55 4.87 3.81
C ALA A 41 19.83 4.66 2.99
N GLU A 42 19.70 4.48 1.67
CA GLU A 42 20.81 4.23 0.74
C GLU A 42 21.52 5.52 0.27
N LEU A 43 20.96 6.71 0.53
CA LEU A 43 21.59 7.98 0.15
C LEU A 43 22.96 8.16 0.81
N SER A 44 23.92 8.74 0.08
CA SER A 44 25.22 9.17 0.63
C SER A 44 25.06 10.34 1.61
N GLU A 45 26.05 10.58 2.47
CA GLU A 45 26.01 11.72 3.41
C GLU A 45 25.83 13.05 2.69
N ARG A 46 26.53 13.26 1.56
CA ARG A 46 26.39 14.48 0.77
C ARG A 46 24.97 14.69 0.23
N GLN A 47 24.33 13.63 -0.25
CA GLN A 47 22.94 13.69 -0.73
C GLN A 47 21.95 13.96 0.40
N LEU A 48 22.23 13.44 1.59
CA LEU A 48 21.46 13.71 2.80
C LEU A 48 21.62 15.18 3.25
N ASP A 49 22.85 15.71 3.18
CA ASP A 49 23.13 17.13 3.45
C ASP A 49 22.42 18.05 2.47
N ASP A 50 22.40 17.71 1.18
CA ASP A 50 21.72 18.48 0.13
C ASP A 50 20.21 18.62 0.40
N ILE A 51 19.58 17.65 1.07
CA ILE A 51 18.17 17.68 1.47
C ILE A 51 17.96 18.09 2.94
N GLY A 52 19.04 18.38 3.68
CA GLY A 52 18.99 18.80 5.08
C GLY A 52 18.54 17.72 6.07
N VAL A 53 18.78 16.44 5.77
CA VAL A 53 18.39 15.30 6.62
C VAL A 53 19.64 14.64 7.18
N THR A 54 19.65 14.29 8.46
CA THR A 54 20.75 13.54 9.07
C THR A 54 20.66 12.04 8.76
N ARG A 55 21.80 11.33 8.83
CA ARG A 55 21.83 9.86 8.71
C ARG A 55 20.87 9.18 9.69
N GLU A 56 20.81 9.66 10.92
CA GLU A 56 19.94 9.11 11.96
C GLU A 56 18.45 9.29 11.62
N GLN A 57 18.05 10.48 11.15
CA GLN A 57 16.69 10.74 10.69
C GLN A 57 16.31 9.87 9.47
N ALA A 58 17.23 9.68 8.52
CA ALA A 58 17.02 8.81 7.37
C ALA A 58 16.78 7.34 7.79
N LEU A 59 17.57 6.83 8.73
CA LEU A 59 17.41 5.48 9.27
C LEU A 59 16.12 5.34 10.09
N ALA A 60 15.78 6.34 10.90
CA ALA A 60 14.53 6.36 11.67
C ALA A 60 13.30 6.36 10.74
N GLU A 61 13.34 7.12 9.66
CA GLU A 61 12.29 7.12 8.62
C GLU A 61 12.24 5.77 7.89
N ALA A 62 13.39 5.18 7.58
CA ALA A 62 13.47 3.87 6.91
C ALA A 62 12.94 2.71 7.76
N ALA A 63 13.07 2.81 9.09
CA ALA A 63 12.55 1.84 10.04
C ALA A 63 11.02 1.89 10.22
N LYS A 64 10.34 2.92 9.69
CA LYS A 64 8.89 3.02 9.81
C LYS A 64 8.18 1.90 9.05
N PRO A 65 7.15 1.27 9.65
CA PRO A 65 6.34 0.29 8.94
C PRO A 65 5.68 0.85 7.68
N PHE A 66 5.57 0.04 6.62
CA PHE A 66 5.07 0.47 5.30
C PHE A 66 3.65 1.06 5.35
N TRP A 67 2.83 0.63 6.32
CA TRP A 67 1.46 1.09 6.48
C TRP A 67 1.34 2.47 7.14
N LYS A 68 2.40 2.92 7.82
CA LYS A 68 2.42 4.20 8.53
C LYS A 68 2.84 5.32 7.57
N PRO A 69 2.12 6.46 7.53
CA PRO A 69 2.62 7.67 6.88
C PRO A 69 3.93 8.15 7.52
#